data_AF-A0A934GAD1-F1
#
_entry.id   AF-A0A934GAD1-F1
#
_cell.length_a   1.000
_cell.length_b   1.000
_cell.length_c   1.000
_cell.angle_alpha   90.00
_cell.angle_beta   90.00
_cell.angle_gamma   90.00
#
_symmetry.space_group_name_H-M   'P 1'
#
loop_
_entity.id
_entity.type
_entity.pdbx_description
1 polymer ?
#
loop_
_entity_poly.entity_id
_entity_poly.type
_entity_poly.pdbx_seq_one_letter_code
_entity_poly.pdbx_strand_id
1 'polypeptide(L)' 'MLGEHQSSARFRNLWAAAGWFLARFRQNFAVPDRVPARIERQRPRSPQYLQRGQRGGALASRWNLILPQVLMRSGGGG' A
#
# COMPACT_ATOMS: atom_id res chain seq x y z
N MET A 1 1.73 -24.33 18.60
CA MET A 1 1.95 -24.02 17.17
C MET A 1 1.07 -22.83 16.77
N LEU A 2 1.47 -21.59 17.10
CA LEU A 2 0.75 -20.37 16.73
C LEU A 2 1.79 -19.32 16.28
N GLY A 3 2.22 -19.38 15.02
CA GLY A 3 3.26 -18.48 14.51
C GLY A 3 3.22 -18.23 13.00
N GLU A 4 2.78 -19.21 12.20
CA GLU A 4 2.95 -19.16 10.75
C GLU A 4 1.92 -18.27 10.01
N HIS A 5 0.76 -18.00 10.61
CA HIS A 5 -0.32 -17.26 9.92
C HIS A 5 -0.16 -15.73 9.95
N GLN A 6 0.57 -15.16 10.92
CA GLN A 6 0.75 -13.70 11.00
C GLN A 6 1.83 -13.16 10.05
N SER A 7 2.78 -14.01 9.65
CA SER A 7 3.92 -13.64 8.81
C SER A 7 3.47 -13.22 7.41
N SER A 8 2.59 -14.00 6.78
CA SER A 8 2.12 -13.74 5.41
C SER A 8 1.32 -12.43 5.28
N ALA A 9 0.46 -12.13 6.26
CA ALA A 9 -0.37 -10.92 6.24
C ALA A 9 0.47 -9.64 6.36
N ARG A 10 1.52 -9.64 7.18
CA ARG A 10 2.44 -8.50 7.33
C ARG A 10 3.22 -8.22 6.05
N PHE A 11 3.72 -9.28 5.39
CA PHE A 11 4.40 -9.12 4.10
C PHE A 11 3.47 -8.56 3.02
N ARG A 12 2.23 -9.04 2.92
CA ARG A 12 1.25 -8.50 1.95
C ARG A 12 0.96 -7.02 2.19
N ASN A 13 0.88 -6.59 3.45
CA ASN A 13 0.67 -5.19 3.77
C ASN A 13 1.86 -4.33 3.35
N LEU A 14 3.09 -4.84 3.49
CA LEU A 14 4.30 -4.19 3.00
C LEU A 14 4.31 -4.08 1.47
N TRP A 15 3.93 -5.14 0.75
CA TRP A 15 3.80 -5.10 -0.71
C TRP A 15 2.81 -4.02 -1.16
N ALA A 16 1.64 -3.93 -0.51
CA ALA A 16 0.67 -2.87 -0.81
C ALA A 16 1.21 -1.47 -0.50
N ALA A 17 1.87 -1.28 0.65
CA ALA A 17 2.43 0.01 1.04
C ALA A 17 3.55 0.46 0.07
N ALA A 18 4.48 -0.43 -0.26
CA ALA A 18 5.56 -0.17 -1.20
C ALA A 18 5.03 0.14 -2.60
N GLY A 19 4.03 -0.62 -3.06
CA GLY A 19 3.39 -0.40 -4.35
C GLY A 19 2.69 0.94 -4.45
N TRP A 20 1.91 1.29 -3.43
CA TRP A 20 1.29 2.60 -3.33
C TRP A 20 2.32 3.73 -3.36
N PHE A 21 3.39 3.61 -2.56
CA PHE A 21 4.44 4.61 -2.48
C PHE A 21 5.15 4.80 -3.82
N LEU A 22 5.63 3.72 -4.44
CA LEU A 22 6.34 3.78 -5.73
C LEU A 22 5.45 4.29 -6.86
N ALA A 23 4.17 3.90 -6.89
CA ALA A 23 3.23 4.42 -7.88
C ALA A 23 3.00 5.93 -7.70
N ARG A 24 2.95 6.42 -6.46
CA ARG A 24 2.75 7.84 -6.16
C ARG A 24 3.98 8.70 -6.49
N PHE A 25 5.17 8.20 -6.21
CA PHE A 25 6.43 8.93 -6.43
C PHE A 25 7.17 8.47 -7.70
N ARG A 26 6.43 7.93 -8.70
CA ARG A 26 7.01 7.38 -9.93
C ARG A 26 7.96 8.34 -10.65
N GLN A 27 7.62 9.63 -10.67
CA GLN A 27 8.41 10.67 -11.34
C GLN A 27 9.71 10.95 -10.57
N ASN A 28 9.66 10.94 -9.23
CA ASN A 28 10.81 11.19 -8.38
C ASN A 28 11.84 10.05 -8.42
N PHE A 29 11.38 8.81 -8.60
CA PHE A 29 12.22 7.61 -8.55
C PHE A 29 12.47 6.97 -9.93
N ALA A 30 12.03 7.60 -11.03
CA ALA A 30 12.12 7.07 -12.39
C ALA A 30 11.66 5.59 -12.49
N VAL A 31 10.59 5.24 -11.78
CA VAL A 31 10.15 3.84 -11.63
C VAL A 31 9.47 3.37 -12.92
N PRO A 32 9.97 2.31 -13.59
CA PRO A 32 9.29 1.77 -14.76
C PRO A 32 7.90 1.22 -14.41
N ASP A 33 6.89 1.46 -15.24
CA ASP A 33 5.48 1.08 -14.96
C ASP A 33 5.27 -0.41 -14.64
N ARG A 34 6.16 -1.28 -15.15
CA ARG A 34 6.19 -2.72 -14.85
C ARG A 34 6.43 -3.05 -13.38
N VAL A 35 7.08 -2.18 -12.62
CA VAL A 35 7.44 -2.43 -11.22
C VAL A 35 6.21 -2.37 -10.31
N PRO A 36 5.40 -1.29 -10.30
CA PRO A 36 4.12 -1.29 -9.57
C PRO A 36 3.20 -2.44 -9.99
N ALA A 37 3.13 -2.77 -11.29
CA ALA A 37 2.30 -3.88 -11.77
C ALA A 37 2.71 -5.25 -11.19
N ARG A 38 4.02 -5.49 -11.00
CA ARG A 38 4.51 -6.72 -10.36
C ARG A 38 4.18 -6.76 -8.87
N ILE A 39 4.31 -5.62 -8.19
CA ILE A 39 4.00 -5.45 -6.76
C ILE A 39 2.50 -5.63 -6.50
N GLU A 40 1.65 -5.15 -7.41
CA GLU A 40 0.19 -5.24 -7.30
C GLU A 40 -0.31 -6.68 -7.19
N ARG A 41 0.40 -7.64 -7.80
CA ARG A 41 0.08 -9.08 -7.72
C ARG A 41 0.23 -9.66 -6.31
N GLN A 42 0.99 -8.99 -5.44
CA GLN A 42 1.23 -9.40 -4.06
C GLN A 42 0.33 -8.68 -3.04
N ARG A 43 -0.62 -7.86 -3.52
CA ARG A 43 -1.51 -7.09 -2.64
C ARG A 43 -2.37 -8.00 -1.74
N PRO A 44 -2.77 -7.54 -0.55
CA PRO A 44 -3.73 -8.23 0.29
C PRO A 44 -5.04 -8.54 -0.46
N ARG A 45 -5.66 -9.67 -0.13
CA ARG A 45 -6.96 -10.06 -0.73
C ARG A 45 -8.13 -9.19 -0.24
N SER A 46 -8.01 -8.65 0.96
CA SER A 46 -9.02 -7.78 1.58
C SER A 46 -8.38 -6.45 1.97
N PRO A 47 -9.12 -5.33 2.01
CA PRO A 47 -8.61 -4.03 2.45
C PRO A 47 -7.90 -4.13 3.80
N GLN A 48 -6.68 -3.59 3.88
CA GLN A 48 -5.89 -3.54 5.11
C GLN A 48 -5.58 -2.10 5.46
N TYR A 49 -5.58 -1.78 6.75
CA TYR A 49 -5.07 -0.49 7.21
C TYR A 49 -3.54 -0.47 7.12
N LEU A 50 -2.99 0.61 6.57
CA LEU A 50 -1.54 0.85 6.57
C LEU A 50 -1.01 0.89 8.02
N GLN A 51 -1.70 1.63 8.88
CA GLN A 51 -1.38 1.73 10.30
C GLN A 51 -2.47 1.05 11.14
N ARG A 52 -2.09 0.02 11.91
CA ARG A 52 -2.99 -0.65 12.85
C ARG A 52 -3.43 0.31 13.95
N GLY A 53 -4.69 0.20 14.37
CA GLY A 53 -5.26 1.05 15.43
C GLY A 53 -5.74 2.42 14.96
N GLN A 54 -5.50 2.80 13.70
CA GLN A 54 -6.07 4.00 13.13
C GLN A 54 -7.46 3.71 12.53
N ARG A 55 -8.42 4.59 12.81
CA ARG A 55 -9.75 4.56 12.20
C ARG A 55 -9.87 5.66 11.14
N GLY A 56 -10.70 5.42 10.13
CA GLY A 56 -10.86 6.33 9.00
C GLY A 56 -9.68 6.32 8.04
N GLY A 57 -9.77 7.13 6.98
CA GLY A 57 -8.81 7.15 5.88
C GLY A 57 -9.49 6.92 4.53
N ALA A 58 -8.69 6.80 3.47
CA ALA A 58 -9.20 6.44 2.15
C ALA A 58 -8.57 5.17 1.62
N LEU A 59 -9.41 4.41 0.92
CA LEU A 59 -9.00 3.20 0.25
C LEU A 59 -8.24 3.54 -1.05
N ALA A 60 -6.95 3.23 -1.08
CA ALA A 60 -6.23 3.04 -2.33
C ALA A 60 -6.62 1.68 -2.92
N SER A 61 -7.73 1.67 -3.67
CA SER A 61 -8.39 0.47 -4.20
C SER A 61 -7.44 -0.45 -4.96
N ARG A 62 -6.54 0.13 -5.78
CA ARG A 62 -5.51 -0.61 -6.51
C ARG A 62 -4.64 -1.51 -5.62
N TRP A 63 -4.41 -1.10 -4.37
CA TRP A 63 -3.51 -1.77 -3.44
C TRP A 63 -4.24 -2.52 -2.32
N ASN A 64 -5.58 -2.47 -2.27
CA ASN A 64 -6.37 -2.92 -1.13
C ASN A 64 -5.82 -2.37 0.20
N LEU A 65 -5.45 -1.09 0.20
CA LEU A 65 -4.78 -0.44 1.33
C LEU A 65 -5.56 0.82 1.75
N ILE A 66 -5.96 0.87 3.01
CA ILE A 66 -6.59 2.04 3.62
C ILE A 66 -5.49 2.92 4.19
N LEU A 67 -5.37 4.11 3.62
CA LEU A 67 -4.35 5.09 3.94
C LEU A 67 -4.87 6.11 4.95
N PRO A 68 -4.01 6.55 5.89
CA PRO A 68 -4.29 7.70 6.72
C PRO A 68 -4.63 8.94 5.90
N GLN A 69 -5.61 9.71 6.35
CA GLN A 69 -6.06 10.91 5.64
C GLN A 69 -4.96 11.96 5.46
N VAL A 70 -3.97 11.98 6.37
CA VAL A 70 -2.77 12.84 6.24
C VAL A 70 -1.98 12.54 4.95
N LEU A 71 -1.89 11.27 4.53
CA LEU A 71 -1.19 10.88 3.30
C LEU A 71 -1.97 11.23 2.03
N MET A 72 -3.28 11.48 2.15
CA MET A 72 -4.07 11.93 1.01
C MET A 72 -3.76 13.36 0.63
N ARG A 73 -3.55 14.24 1.63
CA ARG A 73 -3.32 15.68 1.40
C ARG A 73 -2.00 15.97 0.70
N SER A 74 -1.02 15.07 0.79
CA SER A 74 0.31 15.25 0.20
C SER A 74 0.35 14.97 -1.31
N GLY A 75 -0.70 15.25 -2.08
CA GLY A 75 -0.84 14.78 -3.47
C GLY A 75 -1.55 15.77 -4.37
N GLY A 76 -0.77 16.61 -5.04
CA GLY A 76 -1.20 17.45 -6.14
C GLY A 76 -1.56 18.88 -5.74
N GLY A 77 -0.55 19.65 -5.30
CA GLY A 77 -0.52 21.09 -5.51
C GLY A 77 0.67 21.38 -6.42
N GLY A 78 0.40 21.72 -7.67
CA GLY A 78 1.37 21.88 -8.76
C GLY A 78 1.04 21.02 -9.95
#